data_AF-A0A1Y5PLP3-F1
#
_entry.id   AF-A0A1Y5PLP3-F1
#
_cell.length_a   1.000
_cell.length_b   1.000
_cell.length_c   1.000
_cell.angle_alpha   90.00
_cell.angle_beta   90.00
_cell.angle_gamma   90.00
#
_symmetry.space_group_name_H-M   'P 1'
#
loop_
_entity.id
_entity.type
_entity.pdbx_description
1 polymer ?
#
loop_
_entity_poly.entity_id
_entity_poly.type
_entity_poly.pdbx_seq_one_letter_code
_entity_poly.pdbx_strand_id
1 'polypeptide(L)'
;MVTWVAEHAMELIAIALSAVAIVISIWVRADRPRLTVTLRSFALTTIGEDRAVTFRSIIEVRVINDGGSPARISEVHLEGVDSRLRIPFDRRELGPKLPAIVESDGGQAAWHFSYDKVHQAAVNQLREDPQFVRGAVRKGTRVYRSKGRDQITPRGHVWQSRRQKLAKKYRAWRYPAAHIFLSVPPSKQDIASKSYEAILDHDGGRALGRSELRLVAHYRDGRPELVAGVDPVPVPRIRRGRSKRVRLPLVESVADDVHHYSWDLRTRRGRDAGGGTADTLAEAIEMNAKIESGDTDGLPLLQIDPKHFRD
;
A
#
# COMPACT_ATOMS: atom_id res chain seq x y z
N MET A 1 -70.55 -33.00 13.74
CA MET A 1 -69.38 -33.59 14.42
C MET A 1 -68.24 -33.92 13.46
N VAL A 2 -68.52 -34.39 12.24
CA VAL A 2 -67.49 -34.74 11.22
C VAL A 2 -66.69 -33.52 10.69
N THR A 3 -67.27 -32.32 10.70
CA THR A 3 -66.61 -31.09 10.20
C THR A 3 -65.51 -30.56 11.13
N TRP A 4 -65.65 -30.77 12.45
CA TRP A 4 -64.74 -30.22 13.46
C TRP A 4 -63.37 -30.92 13.47
N VAL A 5 -63.36 -32.24 13.21
CA VAL A 5 -62.13 -33.04 13.11
C VAL A 5 -61.34 -32.69 11.84
N ALA A 6 -62.04 -32.40 10.73
CA ALA A 6 -61.41 -32.01 9.48
C ALA A 6 -60.74 -30.62 9.55
N GLU A 7 -61.35 -29.66 10.25
CA GLU A 7 -60.78 -28.33 10.49
C GLU A 7 -59.48 -28.40 11.31
N HIS A 8 -59.48 -29.16 12.41
CA HIS A 8 -58.29 -29.33 13.25
C HIS A 8 -57.17 -30.09 12.54
N ALA A 9 -57.51 -31.08 11.69
CA ALA A 9 -56.53 -31.79 10.88
C ALA A 9 -55.86 -30.86 9.85
N MET A 10 -56.63 -29.96 9.22
CA MET A 10 -56.10 -28.99 8.26
C MET A 10 -55.16 -27.96 8.92
N GLU A 11 -55.49 -27.46 10.11
CA GLU A 11 -54.61 -26.56 10.87
C GLU A 11 -53.28 -27.22 11.24
N LEU A 12 -53.31 -28.47 11.74
CA LEU A 12 -52.09 -29.20 12.09
C LEU A 12 -51.20 -29.46 10.87
N ILE A 13 -51.79 -29.80 9.72
CA ILE A 13 -51.05 -29.96 8.47
C ILE A 13 -50.43 -28.64 8.01
N ALA A 14 -51.16 -27.52 8.12
CA ALA A 14 -50.64 -26.21 7.77
C ALA A 14 -49.47 -25.77 8.68
N ILE A 15 -49.55 -26.03 9.98
CA ILE A 15 -48.47 -25.77 10.94
C ILE A 15 -47.24 -26.63 10.60
N ALA A 16 -47.44 -27.92 10.33
CA ALA A 16 -46.36 -28.83 9.96
C ALA A 16 -45.66 -28.39 8.66
N LEU A 17 -46.43 -28.01 7.64
CA LEU A 17 -45.89 -27.48 6.38
C LEU A 17 -45.12 -26.17 6.60
N SER A 18 -45.61 -25.28 7.45
CA SER A 18 -44.91 -24.03 7.81
C SER A 18 -43.58 -24.32 8.52
N ALA A 19 -43.56 -25.25 9.48
CA ALA A 19 -42.34 -25.67 10.16
C ALA A 19 -41.31 -26.27 9.19
N VAL A 20 -41.75 -27.14 8.27
CA VAL A 20 -40.89 -27.72 7.22
C VAL A 20 -40.34 -26.62 6.30
N ALA A 21 -41.18 -25.66 5.89
CA ALA A 21 -40.73 -24.53 5.07
C ALA A 21 -39.69 -23.67 5.78
N ILE A 22 -39.83 -23.44 7.09
CA ILE A 22 -38.85 -22.71 7.92
C ILE A 22 -37.52 -23.48 7.98
N VAL A 23 -37.56 -24.79 8.23
CA VAL A 23 -36.35 -25.62 8.28
C VAL A 23 -35.63 -25.62 6.93
N ILE A 24 -36.35 -25.81 5.82
CA ILE A 24 -35.79 -25.74 4.47
C ILE A 24 -35.19 -24.36 4.20
N SER A 25 -35.88 -23.28 4.59
CA SER A 25 -35.39 -21.91 4.42
C SER A 25 -34.08 -21.65 5.18
N ILE A 26 -33.97 -22.16 6.41
CA ILE A 26 -32.74 -22.07 7.22
C ILE A 26 -31.62 -22.88 6.57
N TRP A 27 -31.89 -24.11 6.16
CA TRP A 27 -30.90 -25.01 5.54
C TRP A 27 -30.37 -24.43 4.21
N VAL A 28 -31.25 -23.94 3.35
CA VAL A 28 -30.89 -23.30 2.07
C VAL A 28 -30.10 -22.00 2.28
N ARG A 29 -30.30 -21.29 3.40
CA ARG A 29 -29.50 -20.10 3.75
C ARG A 29 -28.16 -20.47 4.37
N ALA A 30 -28.08 -21.54 5.16
CA ALA A 30 -26.85 -22.03 5.77
C ALA A 30 -25.86 -22.53 4.72
N ASP A 31 -26.36 -23.14 3.64
CA ASP A 31 -25.52 -23.69 2.56
C ASP A 31 -25.00 -22.64 1.56
N ARG A 32 -25.19 -21.34 1.85
CA ARG A 32 -24.66 -20.24 1.03
C ARG A 32 -23.44 -19.62 1.72
N PRO A 33 -22.25 -19.63 1.07
CA PRO A 33 -21.08 -18.97 1.62
C PRO A 33 -21.31 -17.46 1.70
N ARG A 34 -20.80 -16.85 2.75
CA ARG A 34 -20.82 -15.40 2.96
C ARG A 34 -19.48 -14.84 2.52
N LEU A 35 -19.35 -14.62 1.22
CA LEU A 35 -18.10 -14.13 0.64
C LEU A 35 -18.00 -12.61 0.66
N THR A 36 -16.94 -12.11 1.28
CA THR A 36 -16.50 -10.72 1.20
C THR A 36 -15.27 -10.64 0.29
N VAL A 37 -15.36 -9.84 -0.77
CA VAL A 37 -14.24 -9.58 -1.68
C VAL A 37 -13.68 -8.19 -1.40
N THR A 38 -12.39 -8.10 -1.14
CA THR A 38 -11.67 -6.84 -0.93
C THR A 38 -10.56 -6.68 -1.95
N LEU A 39 -10.29 -5.43 -2.31
CA LEU A 39 -9.25 -5.04 -3.27
C LEU A 39 -8.30 -4.08 -2.57
N ARG A 40 -6.99 -4.31 -2.69
CA ARG A 40 -5.94 -3.45 -2.12
C ARG A 40 -4.77 -3.35 -3.09
N SER A 41 -4.22 -2.16 -3.27
CA SER A 41 -2.92 -1.95 -3.93
C SER A 41 -1.83 -1.71 -2.91
N PHE A 42 -0.66 -2.30 -3.15
CA PHE A 42 0.54 -2.03 -2.38
C PHE A 42 1.79 -2.35 -3.22
N ALA A 43 2.93 -1.75 -2.84
CA ALA A 43 4.22 -2.12 -3.38
C ALA A 43 4.72 -3.37 -2.65
N LEU A 44 5.06 -4.40 -3.40
CA LEU A 44 5.71 -5.60 -2.88
C LEU A 44 7.15 -5.62 -3.36
N THR A 45 8.07 -5.82 -2.43
CA THR A 45 9.48 -5.97 -2.71
C THR A 45 9.76 -7.46 -2.94
N THR A 46 10.16 -7.83 -4.15
CA THR A 46 10.59 -9.20 -4.47
C THR A 46 12.08 -9.23 -4.78
N ILE A 47 12.80 -10.20 -4.24
CA ILE A 47 14.19 -10.49 -4.65
C ILE A 47 14.13 -11.58 -5.72
N GLY A 48 14.66 -11.29 -6.91
CA GLY A 48 14.80 -12.30 -7.98
C GLY A 48 15.97 -13.26 -7.72
N GLU A 49 16.05 -14.36 -8.47
CA GLU A 49 17.17 -15.32 -8.40
C GLU A 49 18.55 -14.66 -8.61
N ASP A 50 18.60 -13.56 -9.37
CA ASP A 50 19.82 -12.76 -9.59
C ASP A 50 20.12 -11.75 -8.46
N ARG A 51 19.43 -11.83 -7.32
CA ARG A 51 19.57 -10.91 -6.17
C ARG A 51 19.25 -9.44 -6.48
N ALA A 52 18.61 -9.18 -7.62
CA ALA A 52 18.06 -7.87 -7.93
C ALA A 52 16.79 -7.62 -7.09
N VAL A 53 16.83 -6.60 -6.22
CA VAL A 53 15.65 -6.09 -5.53
C VAL A 53 14.73 -5.46 -6.56
N THR A 54 13.64 -6.14 -6.87
CA THR A 54 12.63 -5.65 -7.81
C THR A 54 11.42 -5.18 -7.02
N PHE A 55 11.19 -3.87 -7.00
CA PHE A 55 9.95 -3.31 -6.50
C PHE A 55 8.83 -3.59 -7.51
N ARG A 56 7.83 -4.38 -7.11
CA ARG A 56 6.66 -4.69 -7.93
C ARG A 56 5.43 -4.13 -7.25
N SER A 57 4.79 -3.14 -7.87
CA SER A 57 3.44 -2.76 -7.46
C SER A 57 2.48 -3.90 -7.78
N ILE A 58 1.66 -4.30 -6.81
CA ILE A 58 0.68 -5.37 -6.98
C ILE A 58 -0.70 -4.93 -6.52
N ILE A 59 -1.71 -5.55 -7.11
CA ILE A 59 -3.11 -5.41 -6.73
C ILE A 59 -3.57 -6.74 -6.15
N GLU A 60 -3.87 -6.78 -4.85
CA GLU A 60 -4.39 -7.96 -4.16
C GLU A 60 -5.92 -7.98 -4.24
N VAL A 61 -6.45 -9.08 -4.77
CA VAL A 61 -7.85 -9.48 -4.61
C VAL A 61 -7.91 -10.51 -3.50
N ARG A 62 -8.46 -10.11 -2.35
CA ARG A 62 -8.63 -10.99 -1.19
C ARG A 62 -10.10 -11.37 -1.03
N VAL A 63 -10.33 -12.66 -0.79
CA VAL A 63 -11.65 -13.23 -0.53
C VAL A 63 -11.64 -13.79 0.89
N ILE A 64 -12.66 -13.43 1.65
CA ILE A 64 -12.90 -13.92 3.00
C ILE A 64 -14.28 -14.58 2.99
N ASN A 65 -14.38 -15.78 3.57
CA ASN A 65 -15.65 -16.45 3.77
C ASN A 65 -16.06 -16.33 5.24
N ASP A 66 -16.92 -15.36 5.52
CA ASP A 66 -17.35 -14.98 6.87
C ASP A 66 -18.38 -15.96 7.48
N GLY A 67 -18.61 -17.12 6.85
CA GLY A 67 -19.49 -18.18 7.34
C GLY A 67 -20.35 -18.84 6.25
N GLY A 68 -21.16 -19.82 6.65
CA GLY A 68 -21.94 -20.65 5.72
C GLY A 68 -21.14 -21.86 5.25
N SER A 69 -21.31 -22.29 4.01
CA SER A 69 -20.54 -23.41 3.44
C SER A 69 -19.17 -22.99 2.88
N PRO A 70 -18.21 -23.92 2.69
CA PRO A 70 -16.99 -23.65 1.95
C PRO A 70 -17.26 -23.17 0.52
N ALA A 71 -16.40 -22.29 0.01
CA ALA A 71 -16.56 -21.72 -1.33
C ALA A 71 -15.47 -22.18 -2.29
N ARG A 72 -15.88 -22.91 -3.33
CA ARG A 72 -15.02 -23.23 -4.47
C ARG A 72 -14.99 -22.07 -5.47
N ILE A 73 -13.86 -21.37 -5.51
CA ILE A 73 -13.58 -20.26 -6.39
C ILE A 73 -13.05 -20.77 -7.72
N SER A 74 -13.76 -20.54 -8.81
CA SER A 74 -13.39 -21.03 -10.15
C SER A 74 -12.65 -20.01 -11.00
N GLU A 75 -12.83 -18.72 -10.71
CA GLU A 75 -12.21 -17.64 -11.46
C GLU A 75 -12.00 -16.42 -10.58
N VAL A 76 -10.89 -15.72 -10.79
CA VAL A 76 -10.57 -14.43 -10.20
C VAL A 76 -10.11 -13.52 -11.32
N HIS A 77 -10.62 -12.29 -11.37
CA HIS A 77 -10.22 -11.29 -12.36
C HIS A 77 -10.40 -9.87 -11.81
N LEU A 78 -9.70 -8.92 -12.41
CA LEU A 78 -10.00 -7.50 -12.26
C LEU A 78 -10.98 -7.07 -13.34
N GLU A 79 -12.01 -6.33 -12.95
CA GLU A 79 -13.04 -5.80 -13.83
C GLU A 79 -12.98 -4.27 -13.82
N GLY A 80 -12.97 -3.64 -14.99
CA GLY A 80 -13.11 -2.20 -15.14
C GLY A 80 -14.49 -1.74 -14.68
N VAL A 81 -14.54 -0.66 -13.91
CA VAL A 81 -15.81 -0.07 -13.46
C VAL A 81 -16.49 0.69 -14.60
N ASP A 82 -15.70 1.49 -15.34
CA ASP A 82 -16.16 2.38 -16.41
C ASP A 82 -15.59 1.98 -17.79
N SER A 83 -15.02 0.77 -17.88
CA SER A 83 -14.40 0.23 -19.08
C SER A 83 -14.76 -1.24 -19.27
N ARG A 84 -14.56 -1.76 -20.48
CA ARG A 84 -14.68 -3.20 -20.77
C ARG A 84 -13.41 -3.96 -20.36
N LEU A 85 -12.55 -3.36 -19.54
CA LEU A 85 -11.33 -3.99 -19.06
C LEU A 85 -11.68 -5.22 -18.22
N ARG A 86 -11.13 -6.36 -18.61
CA ARG A 86 -11.21 -7.59 -17.82
C ARG A 86 -9.85 -8.26 -17.87
N ILE A 87 -9.23 -8.40 -16.70
CA ILE A 87 -7.90 -8.95 -16.57
C ILE A 87 -8.02 -10.23 -15.74
N PRO A 88 -8.00 -11.42 -16.37
CA PRO A 88 -8.07 -12.69 -15.66
C PRO A 88 -6.80 -12.94 -14.84
N PHE A 89 -6.94 -13.62 -13.71
CA PHE A 89 -5.79 -14.09 -12.92
C PHE A 89 -4.99 -15.11 -13.73
N ASP A 90 -3.70 -14.82 -13.92
CA ASP A 90 -2.76 -15.71 -14.59
C ASP A 90 -2.21 -16.74 -13.59
N ARG A 91 -2.09 -18.01 -14.00
CA ARG A 91 -1.54 -19.08 -13.15
C ARG A 91 -0.08 -18.84 -12.75
N ARG A 92 0.62 -17.95 -13.45
CA ARG A 92 2.00 -17.53 -13.14
C ARG A 92 2.06 -16.45 -12.06
N GLU A 93 0.93 -15.88 -11.67
CA GLU A 93 0.86 -14.84 -10.64
C GLU A 93 0.79 -15.44 -9.23
N LEU A 94 1.04 -14.60 -8.22
CA LEU A 94 1.14 -15.04 -6.83
C LEU A 94 -0.27 -15.27 -6.26
N GLY A 95 -0.61 -16.52 -5.96
CA GLY A 95 -1.85 -16.87 -5.27
C GLY A 95 -2.18 -18.37 -5.35
N PRO A 96 -3.27 -18.80 -4.68
CA PRO A 96 -3.75 -20.18 -4.76
C PRO A 96 -4.11 -20.58 -6.19
N LYS A 97 -3.75 -21.81 -6.57
CA LYS A 97 -4.12 -22.37 -7.86
C LYS A 97 -5.65 -22.48 -7.98
N LEU A 98 -6.19 -22.02 -9.10
CA LEU A 98 -7.62 -22.13 -9.40
C LEU A 98 -7.96 -23.50 -9.99
N PRO A 99 -9.08 -24.14 -9.59
CA PRO A 99 -10.04 -23.65 -8.59
C PRO A 99 -9.50 -23.78 -7.15
N ALA A 100 -9.75 -22.77 -6.33
CA ALA A 100 -9.33 -22.76 -4.92
C ALA A 100 -10.54 -22.95 -4.00
N ILE A 101 -10.33 -23.60 -2.85
CA ILE A 101 -11.36 -23.71 -1.80
C ILE A 101 -11.05 -22.67 -0.73
N VAL A 102 -12.05 -21.88 -0.38
CA VAL A 102 -12.02 -20.97 0.77
C VAL A 102 -12.93 -21.57 1.82
N GLU A 103 -12.32 -22.04 2.91
CA GLU A 103 -13.04 -22.70 4.02
C GLU A 103 -14.10 -21.78 4.64
N SER A 104 -15.09 -22.37 5.33
CA SER A 104 -16.05 -21.58 6.11
C SER A 104 -15.39 -20.93 7.34
N ASP A 105 -16.10 -20.02 7.98
CA ASP A 105 -15.77 -19.51 9.32
C ASP A 105 -14.42 -18.78 9.44
N GLY A 106 -14.10 -17.94 8.44
CA GLY A 106 -12.90 -17.10 8.44
C GLY A 106 -11.80 -17.55 7.48
N GLY A 107 -12.07 -18.58 6.67
CA GLY A 107 -11.19 -18.95 5.56
C GLY A 107 -10.91 -17.77 4.63
N GLN A 108 -9.66 -17.63 4.20
CA GLN A 108 -9.22 -16.54 3.33
C GLN A 108 -8.29 -17.01 2.22
N ALA A 109 -8.39 -16.35 1.07
CA ALA A 109 -7.51 -16.56 -0.07
C ALA A 109 -7.21 -15.21 -0.75
N ALA A 110 -5.97 -15.04 -1.22
CA ALA A 110 -5.53 -13.82 -1.87
C ALA A 110 -4.83 -14.11 -3.20
N TRP A 111 -5.20 -13.35 -4.23
CA TRP A 111 -4.61 -13.40 -5.56
C TRP A 111 -4.01 -12.05 -5.90
N HIS A 112 -2.76 -12.04 -6.35
CA HIS A 112 -2.02 -10.81 -6.60
C HIS A 112 -1.79 -10.62 -8.09
N PHE A 113 -2.26 -9.49 -8.60
CA PHE A 113 -2.07 -9.07 -9.98
C PHE A 113 -0.86 -8.16 -10.06
N SER A 114 0.02 -8.38 -11.04
CA SER A 114 1.10 -7.43 -11.32
C SER A 114 0.52 -6.12 -11.86
N TYR A 115 0.82 -5.00 -11.19
CA TYR A 115 0.35 -3.69 -11.63
C TYR A 115 0.82 -3.37 -13.05
N ASP A 116 2.02 -3.82 -13.46
CA ASP A 116 2.54 -3.58 -14.81
C ASP A 116 1.69 -4.27 -15.88
N LYS A 117 1.28 -5.52 -15.66
CA LYS A 117 0.36 -6.23 -16.56
C LYS A 117 -1.00 -5.54 -16.62
N VAL A 118 -1.51 -5.15 -15.46
CA VAL A 118 -2.80 -4.45 -15.34
C VAL A 118 -2.74 -3.11 -16.08
N HIS A 119 -1.64 -2.38 -15.91
CA HIS A 119 -1.38 -1.12 -16.58
C HIS A 119 -1.27 -1.30 -18.10
N GLN A 120 -0.50 -2.29 -18.56
CA GLN A 120 -0.36 -2.60 -19.99
C GLN A 120 -1.71 -2.95 -20.63
N ALA A 121 -2.53 -3.75 -19.92
CA ALA A 121 -3.89 -4.08 -20.37
C ALA A 121 -4.79 -2.84 -20.42
N ALA A 122 -4.66 -1.91 -19.47
CA ALA A 122 -5.41 -0.66 -19.46
C ALA A 122 -4.97 0.31 -20.59
N VAL A 123 -3.66 0.43 -20.85
CA VAL A 123 -3.08 1.28 -21.91
C VAL A 123 -3.52 0.79 -23.29
N ASN A 124 -3.54 -0.53 -23.52
CA ASN A 124 -4.00 -1.11 -24.77
C ASN A 124 -5.48 -0.79 -25.09
N GLN A 125 -6.26 -0.31 -24.11
CA GLN A 125 -7.63 0.15 -24.32
C GLN A 125 -7.76 1.65 -24.66
N LEU A 126 -6.66 2.33 -25.01
CA LEU A 126 -6.62 3.68 -25.60
C LEU A 126 -7.36 4.77 -24.78
N ARG A 127 -7.17 4.82 -23.46
CA ARG A 127 -7.67 5.93 -22.63
C ARG A 127 -6.53 6.67 -21.94
N GLU A 128 -6.50 7.99 -22.13
CA GLU A 128 -5.65 8.93 -21.37
C GLU A 128 -6.14 9.08 -19.92
N ASP A 129 -7.40 8.73 -19.66
CA ASP A 129 -8.02 8.84 -18.34
C ASP A 129 -7.63 7.68 -17.40
N PRO A 130 -7.53 7.94 -16.09
CA PRO A 130 -7.34 6.88 -15.11
C PRO A 130 -8.50 5.89 -15.13
N GLN A 131 -8.17 4.61 -15.06
CA GLN A 131 -9.17 3.55 -15.03
C GLN A 131 -9.41 3.08 -13.59
N PHE A 132 -10.67 2.87 -13.24
CA PHE A 132 -11.02 2.25 -11.97
C PHE A 132 -11.28 0.76 -12.18
N VAL A 133 -10.70 -0.08 -11.33
CA VAL A 133 -10.92 -1.52 -11.32
C VAL A 133 -11.51 -1.98 -10.01
N ARG A 134 -12.24 -3.08 -10.07
CA ARG A 134 -12.76 -3.82 -8.91
C ARG A 134 -12.30 -5.28 -8.99
N GLY A 135 -12.08 -5.90 -7.84
CA GLY A 135 -11.83 -7.33 -7.77
C GLY A 135 -13.13 -8.10 -7.98
N ALA A 136 -13.12 -9.11 -8.84
CA ALA A 136 -14.26 -9.97 -9.09
C ALA A 136 -13.87 -11.44 -9.01
N VAL A 137 -14.74 -12.22 -8.38
CA VAL A 137 -14.49 -13.63 -8.05
C VAL A 137 -15.73 -14.44 -8.37
N ARG A 138 -15.56 -15.57 -9.06
CA ARG A 138 -16.66 -16.44 -9.47
C ARG A 138 -16.72 -17.70 -8.61
N LYS A 139 -17.91 -17.97 -8.04
CA LYS A 139 -18.27 -19.23 -7.37
C LYS A 139 -19.45 -19.85 -8.11
N GLY A 140 -19.21 -20.91 -8.87
CA GLY A 140 -20.22 -21.51 -9.75
C GLY A 140 -20.72 -20.51 -10.79
N THR A 141 -22.02 -20.21 -10.80
CA THR A 141 -22.65 -19.23 -11.69
C THR A 141 -22.64 -17.80 -11.14
N ARG A 142 -22.32 -17.61 -9.85
CA ARG A 142 -22.41 -16.31 -9.18
C ARG A 142 -21.06 -15.59 -9.17
N VAL A 143 -21.10 -14.29 -9.47
CA VAL A 143 -19.94 -13.40 -9.40
C VAL A 143 -20.07 -12.49 -8.18
N TYR A 144 -19.06 -12.54 -7.31
CA TYR A 144 -18.88 -11.67 -6.15
C TYR A 144 -17.90 -10.57 -6.54
N ARG A 145 -18.20 -9.33 -6.14
CA ARG A 145 -17.40 -8.15 -6.52
C ARG A 145 -16.99 -7.38 -5.28
N SER A 146 -15.81 -6.77 -5.32
CA SER A 146 -15.39 -5.87 -4.27
C SER A 146 -16.28 -4.63 -4.22
N LYS A 147 -16.61 -4.17 -3.00
CA LYS A 147 -17.30 -2.88 -2.81
C LYS A 147 -16.37 -1.71 -3.09
N GLY A 148 -15.08 -1.88 -2.80
CA GLY A 148 -14.03 -0.92 -3.12
C GLY A 148 -13.65 -0.98 -4.60
N ARG A 149 -13.12 0.14 -5.09
CA ARG A 149 -12.46 0.25 -6.38
C ARG A 149 -11.05 0.77 -6.16
N ASP A 150 -10.14 0.30 -6.99
CA ASP A 150 -8.78 0.79 -7.04
C ASP A 150 -8.55 1.54 -8.35
N GLN A 151 -7.60 2.46 -8.33
CA GLN A 151 -7.33 3.33 -9.45
C GLN A 151 -6.02 2.94 -10.13
N ILE A 152 -6.12 2.53 -11.39
CA ILE A 152 -4.98 2.36 -12.27
C ILE A 152 -4.72 3.71 -12.92
N THR A 153 -3.63 4.35 -12.51
CA THR A 153 -3.21 5.61 -13.11
C THR A 153 -2.16 5.34 -14.18
N PRO A 154 -2.20 6.08 -15.32
CA PRO A 154 -1.12 6.00 -16.30
C PRO A 154 0.25 6.24 -15.67
N ARG A 155 1.29 5.53 -16.14
CA ARG A 155 2.68 5.78 -15.72
C ARG A 155 2.99 7.27 -15.90
N GLY A 156 3.59 7.89 -14.88
CA GLY A 156 3.87 9.32 -14.92
C GLY A 156 2.71 10.24 -14.51
N HIS A 157 1.58 9.72 -14.04
CA HIS A 157 0.52 10.54 -13.44
C HIS A 157 0.14 10.01 -12.05
N VAL A 158 0.06 10.91 -11.06
CA VAL A 158 -0.59 10.61 -9.77
C VAL A 158 -1.89 11.38 -9.79
N TRP A 159 -2.99 10.69 -10.08
CA TRP A 159 -4.29 11.33 -10.07
C TRP A 159 -4.72 11.50 -8.62
N GLN A 160 -4.90 12.75 -8.22
CA GLN A 160 -5.42 13.09 -6.91
C GLN A 160 -6.86 13.57 -7.09
N SER A 161 -7.79 13.01 -6.33
CA SER A 161 -9.18 13.47 -6.32
C SER A 161 -9.24 14.95 -5.93
N ARG A 162 -10.29 15.68 -6.35
CA ARG A 162 -10.48 17.09 -5.96
C ARG A 162 -10.39 17.28 -4.45
N ARG A 163 -10.98 16.36 -3.67
CA ARG A 163 -10.93 16.36 -2.21
C ARG A 163 -9.52 16.13 -1.67
N GLN A 164 -8.76 15.18 -2.23
CA GLN A 164 -7.34 14.98 -1.85
C GLN A 164 -6.47 16.17 -2.24
N LYS A 165 -6.66 16.76 -3.42
CA LYS A 165 -5.98 18.00 -3.83
C LYS A 165 -6.30 19.14 -2.86
N LEU A 166 -7.57 19.28 -2.45
CA LEU A 166 -8.00 20.33 -1.53
C LEU A 166 -7.46 20.08 -0.11
N ALA A 167 -7.53 18.85 0.38
CA ALA A 167 -6.96 18.44 1.67
C ALA A 167 -5.44 18.61 1.69
N LYS A 168 -4.75 18.22 0.62
CA LYS A 168 -3.31 18.48 0.44
C LYS A 168 -3.03 19.98 0.43
N LYS A 169 -3.79 20.77 -0.34
CA LYS A 169 -3.65 22.24 -0.39
C LYS A 169 -3.90 22.89 0.97
N TYR A 170 -4.90 22.40 1.71
CA TYR A 170 -5.24 22.88 3.05
C TYR A 170 -4.17 22.51 4.08
N ARG A 171 -3.72 21.25 4.10
CA ARG A 171 -2.62 20.80 4.95
C ARG A 171 -1.34 21.58 4.66
N ALA A 172 -0.99 21.72 3.38
CA ALA A 172 0.16 22.52 2.93
C ALA A 172 0.07 24.01 3.27
N TRP A 173 -1.15 24.55 3.44
CA TRP A 173 -1.37 25.93 3.86
C TRP A 173 -1.30 26.10 5.38
N ARG A 174 -1.93 25.20 6.14
CA ARG A 174 -2.02 25.25 7.60
C ARG A 174 -0.74 24.76 8.30
N TYR A 175 -0.08 23.76 7.70
CA TYR A 175 1.13 23.11 8.20
C TYR A 175 2.13 22.95 7.05
N PRO A 176 2.73 24.05 6.55
CA PRO A 176 3.77 23.96 5.54
C PRO A 176 5.00 23.27 6.15
N ALA A 177 5.25 22.04 5.72
CA ALA A 177 6.40 21.25 6.12
C ALA A 177 7.19 20.83 4.88
N ALA A 178 8.50 20.73 5.04
CA ALA A 178 9.33 19.97 4.13
C ALA A 178 9.58 18.60 4.73
N HIS A 179 9.50 17.58 3.89
CA HIS A 179 9.76 16.22 4.28
C HIS A 179 11.04 15.76 3.61
N ILE A 180 11.87 15.05 4.36
CA ILE A 180 13.06 14.40 3.82
C ILE A 180 12.68 12.93 3.66
N PHE A 181 12.62 12.49 2.41
CA PHE A 181 12.41 11.10 2.08
C PHE A 181 13.76 10.49 1.71
N LEU A 182 14.12 9.40 2.40
CA LEU A 182 15.18 8.50 1.96
C LEU A 182 14.67 7.82 0.69
N SER A 183 15.21 8.21 -0.46
CA SER A 183 14.63 7.80 -1.74
C SER A 183 15.16 6.49 -2.25
N VAL A 184 16.34 6.05 -1.79
CA VAL A 184 17.02 4.86 -2.28
C VAL A 184 17.92 4.32 -1.17
N PRO A 185 17.98 2.99 -0.92
CA PRO A 185 19.03 2.41 -0.10
C PRO A 185 20.41 2.87 -0.61
N PRO A 186 21.35 3.24 0.28
CA PRO A 186 22.66 3.74 -0.12
C PRO A 186 23.39 2.70 -1.00
N SER A 187 23.80 3.13 -2.20
CA SER A 187 24.56 2.29 -3.11
C SER A 187 25.98 2.04 -2.59
N LYS A 188 26.72 1.08 -3.18
CA LYS A 188 28.15 0.88 -2.86
C LYS A 188 28.98 2.14 -3.06
N GLN A 189 28.62 2.97 -4.04
CA GLN A 189 29.29 4.23 -4.32
C GLN A 189 28.95 5.29 -3.25
N ASP A 190 27.74 5.27 -2.71
CA ASP A 190 27.32 6.15 -1.61
C ASP A 190 28.06 5.80 -0.31
N ILE A 191 28.20 4.50 -0.01
CA ILE A 191 28.98 4.00 1.12
C ILE A 191 30.47 4.40 0.96
N ALA A 192 31.05 4.17 -0.22
CA ALA A 192 32.45 4.53 -0.50
C ALA A 192 32.71 6.04 -0.41
N SER A 193 31.73 6.87 -0.82
CA SER A 193 31.79 8.32 -0.72
C SER A 193 31.32 8.88 0.62
N LYS A 194 30.96 8.02 1.59
CA LYS A 194 30.40 8.39 2.90
C LYS A 194 29.22 9.38 2.79
N SER A 195 28.40 9.26 1.75
CA SER A 195 27.30 10.18 1.51
C SER A 195 26.21 9.54 0.67
N TYR A 196 24.94 9.87 0.92
CA TYR A 196 23.79 9.30 0.24
C TYR A 196 22.89 10.39 -0.37
N GLU A 197 22.07 10.01 -1.34
CA GLU A 197 21.11 10.92 -1.96
C GLU A 197 19.76 10.86 -1.25
N ALA A 198 19.28 12.01 -0.77
CA ALA A 198 17.96 12.17 -0.18
C ALA A 198 17.07 13.05 -1.07
N ILE A 199 15.76 12.78 -1.08
CA ILE A 199 14.77 13.63 -1.73
C ILE A 199 14.11 14.51 -0.68
N LEU A 200 14.30 15.82 -0.83
CA LEU A 200 13.58 16.82 -0.06
C LEU A 200 12.29 17.19 -0.82
N ASP A 201 11.14 16.85 -0.27
CA ASP A 201 9.83 17.21 -0.82
C ASP A 201 9.21 18.37 -0.05
N HIS A 202 8.72 19.37 -0.78
CA HIS A 202 8.05 20.53 -0.18
C HIS A 202 6.55 20.49 -0.48
N ASP A 203 5.78 20.00 0.49
CA ASP A 203 4.35 19.76 0.30
C ASP A 203 3.51 21.04 0.20
N GLY A 204 4.06 22.19 0.62
CA GLY A 204 3.65 23.51 0.13
C GLY A 204 3.77 24.65 1.14
N GLY A 205 3.12 25.79 0.82
CA GLY A 205 3.34 27.07 1.49
C GLY A 205 4.16 28.04 0.63
N ARG A 206 4.95 28.93 1.27
CA ARG A 206 5.94 29.77 0.57
C ARG A 206 7.10 28.89 0.10
N ALA A 207 7.81 29.29 -0.96
CA ALA A 207 9.02 28.59 -1.38
C ALA A 207 10.01 28.47 -0.21
N LEU A 208 10.62 27.30 -0.06
CA LEU A 208 11.76 27.12 0.84
C LEU A 208 12.89 27.98 0.29
N GLY A 209 13.22 29.05 1.02
CA GLY A 209 14.32 29.95 0.70
C GLY A 209 15.66 29.34 1.10
N ARG A 210 16.65 30.19 1.41
CA ARG A 210 17.91 29.74 2.01
C ARG A 210 17.60 28.99 3.31
N SER A 211 17.84 27.69 3.28
CA SER A 211 17.59 26.74 4.36
C SER A 211 18.76 25.77 4.37
N GLU A 212 18.97 25.11 5.49
CA GLU A 212 20.06 24.16 5.68
C GLU A 212 19.56 22.97 6.48
N LEU A 213 20.13 21.81 6.19
CA LEU A 213 19.93 20.60 6.96
C LEU A 213 21.03 20.50 8.00
N ARG A 214 20.63 20.24 9.24
CA ARG A 214 21.55 20.02 10.35
C ARG A 214 21.33 18.63 10.92
N LEU A 215 22.42 17.95 11.24
CA LEU A 215 22.34 16.65 11.89
C LEU A 215 22.08 16.86 13.39
N VAL A 216 21.05 16.19 13.89
CA VAL A 216 20.62 16.24 15.28
C VAL A 216 20.70 14.83 15.86
N ALA A 217 21.37 14.69 17.00
CA ALA A 217 21.34 13.49 17.83
C ALA A 217 20.15 13.56 18.79
N HIS A 218 19.34 12.51 18.82
CA HIS A 218 18.29 12.35 19.81
C HIS A 218 18.77 11.35 20.86
N TYR A 219 18.98 11.83 22.08
CA TYR A 219 19.42 10.98 23.19
C TYR A 219 18.23 10.24 23.82
N ARG A 220 18.52 9.18 24.58
CA ARG A 220 17.48 8.38 25.26
C ARG A 220 16.67 9.15 26.30
N ASP A 221 17.22 10.24 26.83
CA ASP A 221 16.53 11.17 27.74
C ASP A 221 15.55 12.11 27.01
N GLY A 222 15.46 12.01 25.68
CA GLY A 222 14.60 12.81 24.82
C GLY A 222 15.17 14.16 24.45
N ARG A 223 16.43 14.47 24.81
CA ARG A 223 17.09 15.71 24.44
C ARG A 223 17.58 15.66 22.98
N PRO A 224 17.22 16.65 22.13
CA PRO A 224 17.86 16.83 20.84
C PRO A 224 19.10 17.70 20.97
N GLU A 225 20.21 17.32 20.33
CA GLU A 225 21.44 18.12 20.27
C GLU A 225 22.04 18.11 18.88
N LEU A 226 22.63 19.25 18.46
CA LEU A 226 23.35 19.32 17.20
C LEU A 226 24.62 18.49 17.28
N VAL A 227 24.85 17.64 16.27
CA VAL A 227 26.07 16.84 16.19
C VAL A 227 27.24 17.76 15.87
N ALA A 228 28.22 17.82 16.76
CA ALA A 228 29.42 18.62 16.57
C ALA A 228 30.27 18.09 15.40
N GLY A 229 30.88 18.99 14.64
CA GLY A 229 31.79 18.63 13.54
C GLY A 229 31.10 18.19 12.24
N VAL A 230 29.76 18.16 12.19
CA VAL A 230 29.00 17.92 10.95
C VAL A 230 28.54 19.24 10.37
N ASP A 231 29.08 19.59 9.20
CA ASP A 231 28.73 20.84 8.52
C ASP A 231 27.25 20.83 8.08
N PRO A 232 26.52 21.95 8.27
CA PRO A 232 25.18 22.09 7.74
C PRO A 232 25.16 21.94 6.22
N VAL A 233 24.24 21.13 5.70
CA VAL A 233 24.10 20.93 4.25
C VAL A 233 23.18 22.01 3.68
N PRO A 234 23.65 22.85 2.73
CA PRO A 234 22.83 23.89 2.15
C PRO A 234 21.71 23.29 1.28
N VAL A 235 20.48 23.70 1.52
CA VAL A 235 19.32 23.25 0.74
C VAL A 235 19.07 24.24 -0.40
N PRO A 236 19.03 23.77 -1.66
CA PRO A 236 18.70 24.63 -2.80
C PRO A 236 17.27 25.17 -2.66
N ARG A 237 17.00 26.34 -3.24
CA ARG A 237 15.66 26.93 -3.18
C ARG A 237 14.63 25.99 -3.80
N ILE A 238 13.66 25.53 -2.99
CA ILE A 238 12.59 24.64 -3.45
C ILE A 238 11.29 25.44 -3.62
N ARG A 239 10.79 25.49 -4.86
CA ARG A 239 9.48 26.10 -5.14
C ARG A 239 8.37 25.23 -4.54
N ARG A 240 7.22 25.85 -4.24
CA ARG A 240 6.04 25.17 -3.72
C ARG A 240 5.68 23.93 -4.55
N GLY A 241 5.48 22.78 -3.89
CA GLY A 241 5.02 21.54 -4.53
C GLY A 241 6.06 20.91 -5.45
N ARG A 242 7.35 21.21 -5.25
CA ARG A 242 8.47 20.61 -5.98
C ARG A 242 9.34 19.85 -4.99
N SER A 243 10.09 18.90 -5.50
CA SER A 243 11.09 18.15 -4.76
C SER A 243 12.48 18.45 -5.32
N LYS A 244 13.51 18.28 -4.50
CA LYS A 244 14.93 18.40 -4.90
C LYS A 244 15.74 17.28 -4.25
N ARG A 245 16.69 16.75 -5.01
CA ARG A 245 17.71 15.82 -4.50
C ARG A 245 18.81 16.62 -3.79
N VAL A 246 19.25 16.13 -2.65
CA VAL A 246 20.34 16.70 -1.85
C VAL A 246 21.22 15.55 -1.38
N ARG A 247 22.53 15.74 -1.43
CA ARG A 247 23.50 14.76 -0.95
C ARG A 247 23.78 15.01 0.53
N LEU A 248 23.60 14.00 1.36
CA LEU A 248 23.77 14.06 2.81
C LEU A 248 24.92 13.15 3.24
N PRO A 249 25.76 13.55 4.20
CA PRO A 249 26.79 12.67 4.73
C PRO A 249 26.18 11.51 5.53
N LEU A 250 26.81 10.34 5.44
CA LEU A 250 26.51 9.20 6.32
C LEU A 250 27.14 9.43 7.70
N VAL A 251 26.42 9.04 8.75
CA VAL A 251 26.95 9.15 10.13
C VAL A 251 27.81 7.93 10.43
N GLU A 252 29.06 8.10 10.85
CA GLU A 252 29.98 6.95 10.98
C GLU A 252 29.55 5.91 12.03
N SER A 253 29.00 6.35 13.16
CA SER A 253 28.45 5.47 14.19
C SER A 253 27.50 6.22 15.13
N VAL A 254 26.63 5.48 15.82
CA VAL A 254 25.81 6.00 16.92
C VAL A 254 26.62 5.95 18.19
N ALA A 255 26.85 7.12 18.81
CA ALA A 255 27.42 7.17 20.15
C ALA A 255 26.50 6.42 21.13
N ASP A 256 27.07 5.76 22.15
CA ASP A 256 26.36 4.80 23.00
C ASP A 256 25.06 5.33 23.65
N ASP A 257 25.01 6.64 23.91
CA ASP A 257 23.87 7.32 24.56
C ASP A 257 22.83 7.89 23.57
N VAL A 258 23.14 7.87 22.27
CA VAL A 258 22.28 8.37 21.21
C VAL A 258 21.28 7.29 20.81
N HIS A 259 20.00 7.64 20.78
CA HIS A 259 18.93 6.73 20.37
C HIS A 259 18.83 6.64 18.84
N HIS A 260 18.89 7.77 18.15
CA HIS A 260 18.96 7.85 16.69
C HIS A 260 19.42 9.25 16.25
N TYR A 261 19.78 9.39 14.96
CA TYR A 261 20.06 10.68 14.33
C TYR A 261 18.93 11.10 13.39
N SER A 262 18.68 12.40 13.29
CA SER A 262 17.80 12.99 12.28
C SER A 262 18.47 14.15 11.56
N TRP A 263 18.10 14.34 10.30
CA TRP A 263 18.36 15.56 9.56
C TRP A 263 17.19 16.51 9.76
N ASP A 264 17.46 17.64 10.41
CA ASP A 264 16.46 18.66 10.69
C ASP A 264 16.63 19.86 9.74
N LEU A 265 15.53 20.25 9.10
CA LEU A 265 15.52 21.38 8.17
C LEU A 265 15.30 22.69 8.90
N ARG A 266 16.37 23.48 8.99
CA ARG A 266 16.32 24.82 9.56
C ARG A 266 16.12 25.87 8.47
N THR A 267 15.06 26.66 8.64
CA THR A 267 14.82 27.84 7.79
C THR A 267 15.47 29.08 8.39
N ARG A 268 15.74 30.11 7.57
CA ARG A 268 16.26 31.42 8.05
C ARG A 268 15.44 32.06 9.17
N ARG A 269 14.16 31.69 9.31
CA ARG A 269 13.27 32.19 10.37
C ARG A 269 13.40 31.42 11.69
N GLY A 270 14.33 30.48 11.79
CA GLY A 270 14.57 29.67 12.99
C GLY A 270 13.44 28.69 13.31
N ARG A 271 12.50 28.45 12.38
CA ARG A 271 11.53 27.36 12.52
C ARG A 271 12.08 26.11 11.84
N ASP A 272 12.05 25.02 12.59
CA ASP A 272 12.26 23.67 12.07
C ASP A 272 11.06 23.31 11.20
N ALA A 273 11.34 23.08 9.93
CA ALA A 273 10.32 22.90 8.90
C ALA A 273 10.03 21.41 8.62
N GLY A 274 10.63 20.51 9.41
CA GLY A 274 10.53 19.06 9.28
C GLY A 274 11.91 18.40 9.31
N GLY A 275 11.92 17.08 9.37
CA GLY A 275 13.14 16.28 9.36
C GLY A 275 12.91 14.88 8.83
N GLY A 276 13.99 14.12 8.70
CA GLY A 276 13.98 12.70 8.36
C GLY A 276 15.08 11.97 9.11
N THR A 277 14.92 10.68 9.34
CA THR A 277 15.94 9.86 9.98
C THR A 277 17.23 9.89 9.15
N ALA A 278 18.37 10.01 9.82
CA ALA A 278 19.68 9.91 9.19
C ALA A 278 20.17 8.47 9.25
N ASP A 279 20.65 7.95 8.13
CA ASP A 279 21.23 6.61 8.07
C ASP A 279 22.69 6.65 8.55
N THR A 280 23.05 5.69 9.40
CA THR A 280 24.45 5.49 9.80
C THR A 280 25.19 4.67 8.75
N LEU A 281 26.52 4.75 8.74
CA LEU A 281 27.37 3.96 7.86
C LEU A 281 27.21 2.47 8.14
N ALA A 282 27.07 2.08 9.40
CA ALA A 282 26.80 0.72 9.81
C ALA A 282 25.45 0.23 9.27
N GLU A 283 24.37 1.01 9.43
CA GLU A 283 23.05 0.68 8.88
C GLU A 283 23.07 0.66 7.35
N ALA A 284 23.80 1.56 6.70
CA ALA A 284 23.97 1.57 5.25
C ALA A 284 24.69 0.32 4.75
N ILE A 285 25.77 -0.10 5.43
CA ILE A 285 26.50 -1.33 5.12
C ILE A 285 25.64 -2.56 5.40
N GLU A 286 24.95 -2.60 6.54
CA GLU A 286 24.04 -3.70 6.90
C GLU A 286 22.88 -3.80 5.91
N MET A 287 22.26 -2.68 5.54
CA MET A 287 21.19 -2.63 4.55
C MET A 287 21.70 -3.07 3.18
N ASN A 288 22.90 -2.67 2.78
CA ASN A 288 23.53 -3.13 1.53
C ASN A 288 23.84 -4.64 1.60
N ALA A 289 24.38 -5.14 2.71
CA ALA A 289 24.67 -6.56 2.92
C ALA A 289 23.40 -7.41 2.99
N LYS A 290 22.30 -6.90 3.59
CA LYS A 290 20.97 -7.53 3.57
C LYS A 290 20.39 -7.57 2.16
N ILE A 291 20.54 -6.47 1.41
CA ILE A 291 20.18 -6.41 0.00
C ILE A 291 21.00 -7.44 -0.82
N GLU A 292 22.30 -7.57 -0.56
CA GLU A 292 23.19 -8.53 -1.25
C GLU A 292 22.96 -9.99 -0.85
N SER A 293 22.60 -10.25 0.41
CA SER A 293 22.33 -11.59 0.94
C SER A 293 20.90 -12.06 0.65
N GLY A 294 20.00 -11.13 0.29
CA GLY A 294 18.60 -11.42 0.03
C GLY A 294 17.75 -11.62 1.29
N ASP A 295 18.26 -11.23 2.46
CA ASP A 295 17.55 -11.26 3.72
C ASP A 295 16.73 -9.96 3.89
N THR A 296 15.41 -10.06 3.80
CA THR A 296 14.48 -8.91 3.92
C THR A 296 13.84 -8.78 5.29
N ASP A 297 14.12 -9.70 6.22
CA ASP A 297 13.55 -9.60 7.56
C ASP A 297 14.14 -8.37 8.28
N GLY A 298 13.26 -7.40 8.58
CA GLY A 298 13.62 -6.16 9.25
C GLY A 298 14.10 -5.01 8.35
N LEU A 299 14.02 -5.12 7.02
CA LEU A 299 14.19 -3.94 6.16
C LEU A 299 13.01 -2.97 6.36
N PRO A 300 13.25 -1.67 6.58
CA PRO A 300 12.17 -0.70 6.73
C PRO A 300 11.30 -0.70 5.47
N LEU A 301 9.98 -0.85 5.65
CA LEU A 301 8.99 -0.64 4.60
C LEU A 301 9.06 0.82 4.15
N LEU A 302 9.86 1.09 3.12
CA LEU A 302 9.98 2.41 2.52
C LEU A 302 8.66 2.73 1.82
N GLN A 303 7.79 3.51 2.49
CA GLN A 303 6.67 4.20 1.83
C GLN A 303 7.22 5.31 0.94
N ILE A 304 7.75 4.95 -0.22
CA ILE A 304 8.15 5.92 -1.23
C ILE A 304 6.95 6.19 -2.13
N ASP A 305 6.48 7.43 -2.14
CA ASP A 305 5.47 7.88 -3.09
C ASP A 305 6.02 7.69 -4.53
N PRO A 306 5.34 6.92 -5.41
CA PRO A 306 5.82 6.60 -6.75
C PRO A 306 6.18 7.82 -7.62
N LYS A 307 5.72 9.02 -7.24
CA LYS A 307 6.12 10.28 -7.89
C LYS A 307 7.63 10.57 -7.81
N HIS A 308 8.36 9.95 -6.88
CA HIS A 308 9.77 10.20 -6.61
C HIS A 308 10.76 9.37 -7.45
N PHE A 309 10.29 8.34 -8.16
CA PHE A 309 11.11 7.54 -9.08
C PHE A 309 11.14 8.12 -10.52
N ARG A 310 10.92 9.43 -10.65
CA ARG A 310 10.91 10.11 -11.95
C ARG A 310 12.21 10.86 -12.14
N ASP A 311 13.20 10.16 -12.66
CA ASP A 311 14.15 10.64 -13.67
C ASP A 311 14.56 9.45 -14.53
#